data_AF-A0A1Z9ITK3-F1
#
_entry.id   AF-A0A1Z9ITK3-F1
#
_cell.length_a   1.000
_cell.length_b   1.000
_cell.length_c   1.000
_cell.angle_alpha   90.00
_cell.angle_beta   90.00
_cell.angle_gamma   90.00
#
_symmetry.space_group_name_H-M   'P 1'
#
loop_
_entity.id
_entity.type
_entity.pdbx_description
1 polymer ?
#
loop_
_entity_poly.entity_id
_entity_poly.type
_entity_poly.pdbx_seq_one_letter_code
_entity_poly.pdbx_strand_id
1 'polypeptide(L)' 'MAVKLPIITDDLIQGLDEVFPNRHPDLSLTDREVWYRAGQRFVVDYLVEQQKRQRETMLTEKVLD' A
#
# COMPACT_ATOMS: atom_id res chain seq x y z
N MET A 1 -12.40 7.15 16.56
CA MET A 1 -10.96 7.23 16.91
C MET A 1 -10.19 6.86 15.65
N ALA A 2 -9.35 7.75 15.12
CA ALA A 2 -8.52 7.40 13.97
C ALA A 2 -7.40 6.47 14.47
N VAL A 3 -7.41 5.21 14.02
CA VAL A 3 -6.34 4.26 14.34
C VAL A 3 -5.09 4.72 13.59
N LYS A 4 -4.06 5.14 14.31
CA LYS A 4 -2.77 5.47 13.71
C LYS A 4 -2.08 4.15 13.34
N LEU A 5 -1.74 3.99 12.07
CA LEU A 5 -1.02 2.81 11.61
C LEU A 5 0.40 2.78 12.22
N PRO A 6 0.95 1.58 12.48
CA PRO A 6 2.37 1.41 12.77
C PRO A 6 3.26 1.96 11.64
N ILE A 7 4.56 2.07 11.90
CA ILE A 7 5.54 2.44 10.87
C ILE A 7 5.48 1.42 9.73
N ILE A 8 5.27 1.92 8.52
CA ILE A 8 5.23 1.11 7.30
C ILE A 8 6.61 1.15 6.68
N THR A 9 7.32 0.02 6.69
CA THR A 9 8.69 -0.08 6.16
C THR A 9 8.70 -0.37 4.66
N ASP A 10 9.81 -0.05 4.02
CA ASP A 10 10.04 -0.31 2.59
C ASP A 10 9.98 -1.81 2.30
N ASP A 11 10.61 -2.62 3.17
CA ASP A 11 10.58 -4.09 3.08
C ASP A 11 9.16 -4.66 3.13
N LEU A 12 8.28 -4.07 3.96
CA LEU A 12 6.88 -4.49 4.03
C LEU A 12 6.16 -4.19 2.72
N ILE A 13 6.32 -2.99 2.17
CA ILE A 13 5.72 -2.61 0.88
C ILE A 13 6.26 -3.49 -0.24
N GLN A 14 7.56 -3.74 -0.29
CA GLN A 14 8.19 -4.59 -1.28
C GLN A 14 7.63 -6.02 -1.22
N GLY A 15 7.56 -6.62 -0.03
CA GLY A 15 6.98 -7.96 0.12
C GLY A 15 5.51 -8.03 -0.29
N LEU A 16 4.73 -6.98 -0.02
CA LEU A 16 3.34 -6.91 -0.44
C LEU A 16 3.19 -6.71 -1.96
N ASP A 17 4.07 -5.94 -2.59
CA ASP A 17 4.08 -5.75 -4.05
C ASP A 17 4.43 -7.05 -4.79
N GLU A 18 5.28 -7.91 -4.22
CA GLU A 18 5.58 -9.23 -4.79
C GLU A 18 4.36 -10.17 -4.74
N VAL A 19 3.61 -10.15 -3.63
CA VAL A 19 2.43 -11.02 -3.43
C VAL A 19 1.18 -10.48 -4.15
N PHE A 20 0.99 -9.17 -4.17
CA PHE A 20 -0.17 -8.47 -4.74
C PHE A 20 0.28 -7.41 -5.76
N PRO A 21 0.84 -7.82 -6.90
CA PRO A 21 1.49 -6.91 -7.84
C PRO A 21 0.52 -5.90 -8.45
N ASN A 22 1.00 -4.66 -8.62
CA ASN A 22 0.30 -3.63 -9.39
C ASN A 22 0.45 -3.91 -10.90
N ARG A 23 -0.41 -4.80 -11.41
CA ARG A 23 -0.44 -5.15 -12.83
C ARG A 23 -1.85 -5.47 -13.29
N HIS A 24 -2.02 -5.42 -14.60
CA HIS A 24 -3.25 -5.81 -15.26
C HIS A 24 -3.61 -7.27 -14.91
N PRO A 25 -4.91 -7.58 -14.76
CA PRO A 25 -5.36 -8.94 -14.55
C PRO A 25 -5.07 -9.80 -15.78
N ASP A 26 -4.86 -11.10 -15.55
CA ASP A 26 -4.78 -12.08 -16.63
C ASP A 26 -6.16 -12.23 -17.29
N LEU A 27 -6.18 -12.27 -18.63
CA LEU A 27 -7.42 -12.36 -19.42
C LEU A 27 -8.18 -13.67 -19.23
N SER A 28 -7.55 -14.69 -18.66
CA SER A 28 -8.18 -15.97 -18.31
C SER A 28 -8.99 -15.93 -17.01
N LEU A 29 -8.86 -14.87 -16.20
CA LEU A 29 -9.58 -14.75 -14.94
C LEU A 29 -11.05 -14.43 -15.16
N THR A 30 -11.90 -14.97 -14.29
CA THR A 30 -13.30 -14.56 -14.18
C THR A 30 -13.40 -13.16 -13.55
N ASP A 31 -14.49 -12.44 -13.85
CA ASP A 31 -14.76 -11.14 -13.23
C ASP A 31 -14.65 -11.17 -11.70
N ARG A 32 -15.15 -12.23 -11.06
CA ARG A 32 -15.10 -12.39 -9.60
C ARG A 32 -13.66 -12.45 -9.07
N GLU A 33 -12.77 -13.15 -9.78
CA GLU A 33 -11.36 -13.23 -9.41
C GLU A 33 -10.64 -11.90 -9.66
N VAL A 34 -10.99 -11.20 -10.74
CA VAL A 34 -10.49 -9.85 -11.01
C VAL A 34 -10.85 -8.91 -9.86
N TRP A 35 -12.12 -8.87 -9.45
CA TRP A 35 -12.58 -8.04 -8.33
C TRP A 35 -11.89 -8.40 -7.01
N TYR A 36 -11.75 -9.69 -6.73
CA TYR A 36 -11.07 -10.14 -5.52
C TYR A 36 -9.61 -9.67 -5.47
N ARG A 37 -8.87 -9.82 -6.57
CA ARG A 37 -7.46 -9.39 -6.68
C ARG A 37 -7.33 -7.86 -6.66
N ALA A 38 -8.24 -7.14 -7.32
CA ALA A 38 -8.28 -5.68 -7.28
C ALA A 38 -8.48 -5.16 -5.84
N GLY A 39 -9.34 -5.82 -5.06
CA GLY A 39 -9.53 -5.49 -3.64
C GLY A 39 -8.26 -5.71 -2.82
N GLN A 40 -7.53 -6.81 -3.05
CA GLN A 40 -6.24 -7.04 -2.38
C GLN A 40 -5.22 -5.95 -2.74
N ARG A 41 -5.11 -5.60 -4.03
CA ARG A 41 -4.19 -4.55 -4.49
C ARG A 41 -4.51 -3.18 -3.89
N PHE A 42 -5.79 -2.84 -3.79
CA PHE A 42 -6.24 -1.58 -3.20
C PHE A 42 -5.77 -1.39 -1.75
N VAL A 43 -5.70 -2.47 -0.96
CA VAL A 43 -5.14 -2.42 0.40
C VAL A 43 -3.66 -2.07 0.39
N VAL A 44 -2.89 -2.64 -0.55
CA VAL A 44 -1.47 -2.35 -0.69
C VAL A 44 -1.26 -0.89 -1.11
N ASP A 45 -2.02 -0.40 -2.09
CA ASP A 45 -1.96 1.00 -2.53
C ASP A 45 -2.28 1.97 -1.39
N TYR A 46 -3.29 1.65 -0.57
CA TYR A 46 -3.60 2.41 0.63
C TYR A 46 -2.40 2.49 1.59
N LEU A 47 -1.71 1.37 1.84
CA LEU A 47 -0.52 1.35 2.73
C LEU A 47 0.65 2.14 2.13
N VAL A 48 0.86 2.08 0.82
CA VAL A 48 1.86 2.91 0.12
C VAL A 48 1.57 4.40 0.34
N GLU A 49 0.32 4.82 0.20
CA GLU A 49 -0.06 6.21 0.48
C GLU A 49 0.15 6.59 1.94
N GLN A 50 -0.20 5.72 2.89
CA GLN A 50 0.03 6.00 4.31
C GLN A 50 1.53 6.08 4.64
N GLN A 51 2.37 5.24 4.03
CA GLN A 51 3.82 5.33 4.18
C GLN A 51 4.36 6.67 3.68
N LYS A 52 3.89 7.14 2.52
CA LYS A 52 4.26 8.46 1.98
C LYS A 52 3.93 9.57 2.97
N ARG A 53 2.71 9.55 3.55
CA ARG A 53 2.29 10.53 4.58
C ARG A 53 3.15 10.43 5.84
N GLN A 54 3.51 9.23 6.28
CA GLN A 54 4.41 9.03 7.44
C GLN A 54 5.77 9.68 7.18
N ARG A 55 6.34 9.50 5.99
CA ARG A 55 7.63 10.11 5.60
C ARG A 55 7.55 11.64 5.55
N GLU A 56 6.50 12.20 4.93
CA GLU A 56 6.28 13.65 4.85
C GLU A 56 6.16 14.28 6.25
N THR A 57 5.44 13.62 7.16
CA THR A 57 5.29 14.08 8.56
C THR A 57 6.64 14.10 9.28
N MET A 58 7.42 13.01 9.19
CA MET A 58 8.75 12.94 9.81
C MET A 58 9.75 13.94 9.22
N LEU A 59 9.68 14.19 7.90
CA LEU A 59 10.51 15.20 7.24
C LEU A 59 10.18 16.60 7.76
N THR A 60 8.89 16.90 7.93
CA THR A 60 8.43 18.19 8.45
C THR A 60 8.91 18.43 9.88
N GLU A 61 8.81 17.43 10.74
CA GLU A 61 9.29 17.51 12.13
C GLU A 61 10.81 17.79 12.18
N LYS A 62 11.62 17.12 11.36
CA LYS A 62 13.08 17.33 11.31
C LYS A 62 13.55 18.69 10.81
N VAL A 63 12.73 19.42 10.04
CA VAL A 63 13.08 20.75 9.51
C VAL A 63 12.79 21.86 10.51
N LEU A 64 11.89 21.59 11.47
CA LEU A 64 11.46 22.54 12.49
C LEU A 64 12.35 22.51 13.76
N ASP A 65 13.15 21.46 13.91
CA ASP A 65 14.20 21.31 14.93
C ASP A 65 15.54 21.94 14.47
#